data_AF-A0A0R3AKE6-F1
#
_entry.id   AF-A0A0R3AKE6-F1
#
_cell.length_a   1.000
_cell.length_b   1.000
_cell.length_c   1.000
_cell.angle_alpha   90.00
_cell.angle_beta   90.00
_cell.angle_gamma   90.00
#
_symmetry.space_group_name_H-M   'P 1'
#
loop_
_entity.id
_entity.type
_entity.pdbx_description
1 polymer ?
#
loop_
_entity_poly.entity_id
_entity_poly.type
_entity_poly.pdbx_seq_one_letter_code
_entity_poly.pdbx_strand_id
1 'polypeptide(L)'
;MRNLELYGVEKVAQELRSRELHILSIASNGEKAARTMAWKMFCEDELKIDDNNNNLSRLAQIQYFRAVDLLPQYGLSMDVDERKFRDFFLDELWVINKSVTKKGVQLVFYLFVALGLFGLYKIFF
;
A
#
# COMPACT_ATOMS: atom_id res chain seq x y z
N MET A 1 0.40 -12.84 -11.25
CA MET A 1 0.62 -11.46 -11.75
C MET A 1 1.33 -10.70 -10.67
N ARG A 2 2.40 -9.98 -11.04
CA ARG A 2 3.16 -9.13 -10.12
C ARG A 2 2.39 -7.82 -9.86
N ASN A 3 2.45 -7.28 -8.66
CA ASN A 3 1.86 -5.99 -8.29
C ASN A 3 2.34 -4.88 -9.22
N LEU A 4 3.62 -4.85 -9.55
CA LEU A 4 4.19 -3.86 -10.47
C LEU A 4 3.64 -3.98 -11.90
N GLU A 5 3.32 -5.20 -12.34
CA GLU A 5 2.66 -5.44 -13.64
C GLU A 5 1.18 -5.05 -13.60
N LEU A 6 0.51 -5.28 -12.46
CA LEU A 6 -0.92 -5.02 -12.29
C LEU A 6 -1.24 -3.52 -12.17
N TYR A 7 -0.42 -2.77 -11.45
CA TYR A 7 -0.65 -1.36 -11.15
C TYR A 7 0.20 -0.39 -12.00
N GLY A 8 1.20 -0.91 -12.71
CA GLY A 8 2.11 -0.15 -13.57
C GLY A 8 3.36 0.33 -12.84
N VAL A 9 4.52 -0.14 -13.28
CA VAL A 9 5.84 0.13 -12.68
C VAL A 9 6.10 1.62 -12.46
N GLU A 10 5.85 2.45 -13.48
CA GLU A 10 6.10 3.90 -13.41
C GLU A 10 5.25 4.59 -12.36
N LYS A 11 3.98 4.22 -12.26
CA LYS A 11 3.03 4.76 -11.29
C LYS A 11 3.45 4.38 -9.87
N VAL A 12 3.76 3.10 -9.64
CA VAL A 12 4.22 2.63 -8.33
C VAL A 12 5.50 3.34 -7.93
N ALA A 13 6.47 3.48 -8.84
CA ALA A 13 7.72 4.18 -8.57
C ALA A 13 7.54 5.69 -8.30
N GLN A 14 6.54 6.33 -8.92
CA GLN A 14 6.22 7.73 -8.65
C GLN A 14 5.59 7.91 -7.27
N GLU A 15 4.60 7.08 -6.93
CA GLU A 15 3.93 7.13 -5.63
C GLU A 15 4.90 6.78 -4.50
N LEU A 16 5.76 5.77 -4.69
CA LEU A 16 6.80 5.41 -3.73
C LEU A 16 7.76 6.57 -3.47
N ARG A 17 8.31 7.21 -4.51
CA ARG A 17 9.20 8.38 -4.36
C ARG A 17 8.54 9.53 -3.61
N SER A 18 7.27 9.80 -3.90
CA SER A 18 6.51 10.82 -3.17
C SER A 18 6.32 10.43 -1.70
N ARG A 19 6.14 9.14 -1.42
CA ARG A 19 5.87 8.64 -0.08
C ARG A 19 7.13 8.53 0.77
N GLU A 20 8.27 8.19 0.18
CA GLU A 20 9.58 8.13 0.85
C GLU A 20 9.92 9.45 1.57
N LEU A 21 9.70 10.60 0.92
CA LEU A 21 9.92 11.91 1.54
C LEU A 21 9.07 12.12 2.79
N HIS A 22 7.81 11.68 2.76
CA HIS A 22 6.93 11.75 3.92
C HIS A 22 7.37 10.79 5.03
N ILE A 23 7.74 9.54 4.67
CA ILE A 23 8.23 8.56 5.65
C ILE A 23 9.49 9.08 6.35
N LEU A 24 10.44 9.69 5.61
CA LEU A 24 11.66 10.25 6.17
C LEU A 24 11.39 11.35 7.22
N SER A 25 10.32 12.11 7.06
CA SER A 25 9.93 13.19 7.98
C SER A 25 9.32 12.71 9.31
N ILE A 26 8.94 11.43 9.43
CA ILE A 26 8.37 10.86 10.66
C ILE A 26 9.43 10.92 11.78
N ALA A 27 9.03 11.06 13.05
CA ALA A 27 10.00 11.06 14.16
C ALA A 27 10.35 9.64 14.61
N SER A 28 9.35 8.76 14.66
CA SER A 28 9.47 7.40 15.17
C SER A 28 10.21 6.47 14.19
N ASN A 29 11.21 5.75 14.69
CA ASN A 29 11.99 4.79 13.90
C ASN A 29 11.17 3.53 13.56
N GLY A 30 10.37 3.07 14.51
CA GLY A 30 9.48 1.93 14.37
C GLY A 30 8.34 2.20 13.41
N GLU A 31 7.75 3.39 13.43
CA GLU A 31 6.77 3.79 12.42
C GLU A 31 7.41 3.88 11.02
N LYS A 32 8.60 4.48 10.90
CA LYS A 32 9.36 4.49 9.65
C LYS A 32 9.62 3.09 9.12
N ALA A 33 10.07 2.20 9.99
CA ALA A 33 10.36 0.81 9.64
C ALA A 33 9.09 0.10 9.16
N ALA A 34 7.97 0.24 9.89
CA ALA A 34 6.69 -0.36 9.50
C ALA A 34 6.23 0.09 8.11
N ARG A 35 6.21 1.41 7.87
CA ARG A 35 5.77 1.99 6.59
C ARG A 35 6.71 1.63 5.45
N THR A 36 8.02 1.68 5.67
CA THR A 36 9.03 1.28 4.67
C THR A 36 8.90 -0.20 4.29
N MET A 37 8.73 -1.07 5.29
CA MET A 37 8.58 -2.50 5.06
C MET A 37 7.30 -2.84 4.29
N ALA A 38 6.20 -2.14 4.55
CA ALA A 38 4.95 -2.32 3.79
C ALA A 38 5.16 -2.04 2.29
N TRP A 39 5.84 -0.93 1.95
CA TRP A 39 6.17 -0.61 0.56
C TRP A 39 7.14 -1.62 -0.07
N LYS A 40 8.17 -2.04 0.68
CA LYS A 40 9.12 -3.04 0.21
C LYS A 40 8.41 -4.35 -0.15
N MET A 41 7.58 -4.86 0.75
CA MET A 41 6.82 -6.10 0.51
C MET A 41 5.86 -5.99 -0.67
N PHE A 42 5.23 -4.83 -0.85
CA PHE A 42 4.35 -4.60 -2.00
C PHE A 42 5.13 -4.61 -3.33
N CYS A 43 6.30 -3.97 -3.38
CA CYS A 43 7.16 -3.92 -4.57
C CYS A 43 7.82 -5.28 -4.89
N GLU A 44 8.12 -6.08 -3.88
CA GLU A 44 8.72 -7.42 -4.01
C GLU A 44 7.69 -8.53 -4.26
N ASP A 45 6.41 -8.19 -4.44
CA ASP A 45 5.30 -9.13 -4.62
C ASP A 45 5.09 -10.12 -3.46
N GLU A 46 5.68 -9.85 -2.28
CA GLU A 46 5.51 -10.66 -1.06
C GLU A 46 4.16 -10.44 -0.38
N LEU A 47 3.43 -9.40 -0.80
CA LEU A 47 2.12 -9.04 -0.25
C LEU A 47 1.16 -8.67 -1.38
N LYS A 48 -0.07 -9.17 -1.29
CA LYS A 48 -1.19 -8.69 -2.11
C LYS A 48 -2.15 -7.86 -1.26
N ILE A 49 -2.73 -6.84 -1.86
CA ILE A 49 -3.65 -5.92 -1.16
C ILE A 49 -4.98 -6.59 -0.81
N ASP A 50 -5.39 -7.61 -1.57
CA ASP A 50 -6.63 -8.38 -1.42
C ASP A 50 -6.49 -9.59 -0.48
N ASP A 51 -5.34 -9.73 0.20
CA ASP A 51 -5.07 -10.86 1.07
C ASP A 51 -5.87 -10.78 2.38
N ASN A 52 -6.15 -11.93 2.99
CA ASN A 52 -6.94 -11.99 4.22
C ASN A 52 -6.26 -11.22 5.37
N ASN A 53 -7.02 -10.42 6.12
CA ASN A 53 -6.58 -9.68 7.31
C ASN A 53 -5.72 -10.53 8.28
N ASN A 54 -6.05 -11.81 8.47
CA ASN A 54 -5.25 -12.69 9.32
C ASN A 54 -3.85 -12.94 8.76
N ASN A 55 -3.71 -13.09 7.44
CA ASN A 55 -2.40 -13.25 6.80
C ASN A 55 -1.62 -11.93 6.85
N LEU A 56 -2.26 -10.79 6.57
CA LEU A 56 -1.64 -9.47 6.65
C LEU A 56 -1.13 -9.15 8.07
N SER A 57 -1.93 -9.48 9.10
CA SER A 57 -1.51 -9.33 10.49
C SER A 57 -0.30 -10.20 10.84
N ARG A 58 -0.25 -11.43 10.32
CA ARG A 58 0.90 -12.33 10.52
C ARG A 58 2.15 -11.83 9.80
N LEU A 59 2.01 -11.31 8.59
CA LEU A 59 3.11 -10.72 7.83
C LEU A 59 3.67 -9.49 8.56
N ALA A 60 2.80 -8.60 9.04
CA ALA A 60 3.20 -7.44 9.83
C ALA A 60 3.99 -7.85 11.10
N GLN A 61 3.58 -8.92 11.77
CA GLN A 61 4.30 -9.46 12.92
C GLN A 61 5.69 -10.00 12.55
N ILE A 62 5.82 -10.73 11.44
CA ILE A 62 7.13 -11.19 10.95
C ILE A 62 8.04 -10.00 10.64
N GLN A 63 7.49 -8.95 10.01
CA GLN A 63 8.25 -7.74 9.71
C GLN A 63 8.65 -6.96 10.96
N TYR A 64 7.83 -6.98 12.01
CA TYR A 64 8.21 -6.40 13.30
C TYR A 64 9.49 -7.04 13.85
N PHE A 65 9.57 -8.37 13.90
CA PHE A 65 10.77 -9.05 14.38
C PHE A 65 11.98 -8.78 13.47
N ARG A 66 11.78 -8.78 12.14
CA ARG A 66 12.84 -8.38 11.21
C ARG A 66 13.32 -6.95 11.49
N ALA A 67 12.42 -6.01 11.79
CA ALA A 67 12.78 -4.62 12.11
C ALA A 67 13.51 -4.50 13.44
N VAL A 68 13.11 -5.27 14.45
CA VAL A 68 13.82 -5.34 15.74
C VAL A 68 15.25 -5.82 15.56
N ASP A 69 15.50 -6.77 14.66
CA ASP A 69 16.84 -7.27 14.35
C ASP A 69 17.65 -6.32 13.44
N LEU A 70 16.99 -5.58 12.55
CA LEU A 70 17.64 -4.69 11.58
C LEU A 70 18.02 -3.33 12.18
N LEU A 71 17.11 -2.69 12.92
CA LEU A 71 17.29 -1.31 13.41
C LEU A 71 18.60 -1.11 14.21
N PRO A 72 19.00 -2.02 15.11
CA PRO A 72 20.26 -1.90 15.85
C PRO A 72 21.50 -1.88 14.95
N GLN A 73 21.45 -2.53 13.78
CA GLN A 73 22.56 -2.55 12.82
C GLN A 73 22.82 -1.16 12.20
N TYR A 74 21.82 -0.29 12.22
CA TYR A 74 21.90 1.10 11.76
C TYR A 74 22.05 2.10 12.91
N GLY A 75 22.29 1.63 14.15
CA GLY A 75 22.36 2.48 15.33
C GLY A 75 21.01 3.07 15.75
N LEU A 76 19.90 2.49 15.31
CA LEU A 76 18.54 2.90 15.64
C LEU A 76 17.93 1.91 16.65
N SER A 77 16.99 2.39 17.46
CA SER A 77 16.21 1.57 18.38
C SER A 77 14.76 1.44 17.91
N MET A 78 14.14 0.31 18.23
CA MET A 78 12.70 0.12 18.10
C MET A 78 12.01 0.88 19.24
N ASP A 79 11.25 1.91 18.89
CA ASP A 79 10.56 2.83 19.81
C ASP A 79 9.04 2.59 19.88
N VAL A 80 8.53 1.59 19.16
CA VAL A 80 7.12 1.20 19.14
C VAL A 80 6.98 -0.28 19.49
N ASP A 81 5.86 -0.64 20.13
CA ASP A 81 5.52 -2.04 20.36
C ASP A 81 5.02 -2.73 19.08
N GLU A 82 4.95 -4.06 19.13
CA GLU A 82 4.47 -4.89 18.02
C GLU A 82 3.07 -4.48 17.53
N ARG A 83 2.19 -4.09 18.45
CA ARG A 83 0.81 -3.74 18.12
C ARG A 83 0.77 -2.45 17.29
N LYS A 84 1.46 -1.40 17.75
CA LYS A 84 1.58 -0.13 17.04
C LYS A 84 2.31 -0.31 15.71
N PHE A 85 3.37 -1.11 15.68
CA PHE A 85 4.05 -1.45 14.43
C PHE A 85 3.09 -2.05 13.41
N ARG A 86 2.29 -3.05 13.84
CA ARG A 86 1.28 -3.67 12.99
C ARG A 86 0.24 -2.67 12.53
N ASP A 87 -0.26 -1.81 13.42
CA ASP A 87 -1.25 -0.81 13.07
C ASP A 87 -0.70 0.18 12.01
N PHE A 88 0.55 0.63 12.15
CA PHE A 88 1.22 1.47 11.14
C PHE A 88 1.47 0.74 9.82
N PHE A 89 1.82 -0.54 9.88
CA PHE A 89 2.02 -1.36 8.69
C PHE A 89 0.72 -1.50 7.90
N LEU A 90 -0.38 -1.85 8.57
CA LEU A 90 -1.70 -2.01 7.95
C LEU A 90 -2.26 -0.67 7.44
N ASP A 91 -2.05 0.42 8.16
CA ASP A 91 -2.38 1.77 7.70
C ASP A 91 -1.64 2.10 6.40
N GLU A 92 -0.35 1.78 6.32
CA GLU A 92 0.43 2.01 5.09
C GLU A 92 -0.05 1.16 3.92
N LEU A 93 -0.49 -0.08 4.14
CA LEU A 93 -1.13 -0.88 3.08
C LEU A 93 -2.38 -0.22 2.52
N TRP A 94 -3.17 0.43 3.38
CA TRP A 94 -4.33 1.19 2.93
C TRP A 94 -3.93 2.41 2.08
N VAL A 95 -2.86 3.10 2.48
CA VAL A 95 -2.26 4.20 1.69
C VAL A 95 -1.77 3.70 0.34
N ILE A 96 -1.05 2.58 0.29
CA ILE A 96 -0.56 1.92 -0.93
C ILE A 96 -1.75 1.60 -1.83
N ASN A 97 -2.79 0.94 -1.30
CA ASN A 97 -3.98 0.62 -2.08
C ASN A 97 -4.62 1.87 -2.69
N LYS A 98 -4.79 2.93 -1.90
CA LYS A 98 -5.40 4.17 -2.39
C LYS A 98 -4.54 4.86 -3.47
N SER A 99 -3.22 4.83 -3.34
CA SER A 99 -2.29 5.49 -4.27
C SER A 99 -2.13 4.73 -5.59
N VAL A 100 -2.00 3.40 -5.53
CA VAL A 100 -1.78 2.55 -6.71
C VAL A 100 -3.07 2.23 -7.46
N THR A 101 -4.24 2.29 -6.81
CA THR A 101 -5.54 1.93 -7.42
C THR A 101 -6.25 3.12 -8.11
N LYS A 102 -5.57 4.23 -8.47
CA LYS A 102 -6.23 5.47 -9.01
C LYS A 102 -7.36 5.26 -10.04
N LYS A 103 -8.54 5.81 -9.69
CA LYS A 103 -9.65 6.50 -10.43
C LYS A 103 -9.95 6.25 -11.91
N GLY A 104 -9.01 5.83 -12.75
CA GLY A 104 -9.25 5.60 -14.19
C GLY A 104 -10.30 4.52 -14.45
N VAL A 105 -10.30 3.46 -13.64
CA VAL A 105 -11.32 2.41 -13.69
C VAL A 105 -12.70 2.96 -13.30
N GLN A 106 -12.78 3.84 -12.30
CA GLN A 106 -14.04 4.50 -11.93
C GLN A 106 -14.54 5.43 -13.04
N LEU A 107 -13.66 6.23 -13.66
CA LEU A 107 -14.06 7.13 -14.75
C LEU A 107 -14.55 6.35 -15.98
N VAL A 108 -13.82 5.31 -16.39
CA VAL A 108 -14.22 4.42 -17.49
C VAL A 108 -15.54 3.72 -17.15
N PHE A 109 -15.70 3.20 -15.93
CA PHE A 109 -16.95 2.59 -15.47
C PHE A 109 -18.12 3.57 -15.51
N TYR A 110 -17.97 4.80 -14.99
CA TYR A 110 -19.00 5.83 -15.06
C TYR A 110 -19.30 6.25 -16.50
N LEU A 111 -18.30 6.29 -17.39
CA LEU A 111 -18.49 6.60 -18.81
C LEU A 111 -19.29 5.48 -19.51
N PHE A 112 -18.98 4.21 -19.21
CA PHE A 112 -19.72 3.06 -19.73
C PHE A 112 -21.17 3.01 -19.21
N VAL A 113 -21.39 3.30 -17.93
CA VAL A 113 -22.74 3.39 -17.34
C VAL A 113 -23.53 4.55 -17.98
N ALA A 114 -22.90 5.72 -18.16
CA ALA A 114 -23.53 6.87 -18.82
C ALA A 114 -23.88 6.57 -20.28
N LEU A 115 -22.98 5.92 -21.02
CA LEU A 115 -23.23 5.48 -22.41
C LEU A 115 -24.33 4.42 -22.49
N GLY A 116 -24.39 3.48 -21.56
CA GLY A 116 -25.44 2.46 -21.49
C GLY A 116 -26.82 3.06 -21.22
N LEU A 117 -26.92 4.00 -20.27
CA LEU A 117 -28.15 4.74 -19.99
C LEU A 117 -28.58 5.61 -21.18
N PHE A 118 -27.64 6.27 -21.86
CA PHE A 118 -27.94 7.08 -23.03
C PHE A 118 -28.40 6.22 -24.23
N GLY A 119 -27.79 5.04 -24.41
CA GLY A 119 -28.21 4.06 -25.42
C GLY A 119 -29.63 3.53 -25.18
N LEU A 120 -29.97 3.22 -23.93
CA LEU A 120 -31.34 2.81 -23.55
C LEU A 120 -32.34 3.94 -23.76
N TYR A 121 -32.01 5.16 -23.35
CA TYR A 121 -32.87 6.33 -23.54
C TYR A 121 -33.24 6.51 -25.03
N LYS A 122 -32.27 6.40 -25.94
CA LYS A 122 -32.47 6.58 -27.39
C LYS A 122 -33.25 5.45 -28.09
N ILE A 123 -33.42 4.30 -27.42
CA ILE A 123 -34.16 3.14 -27.96
C ILE A 123 -35.63 3.18 -27.52
N PHE A 124 -35.89 3.70 -26.32
CA PHE A 124 -37.23 3.73 -25.73
C PHE A 124 -37.96 5.09 -25.84
N PHE A 125 -37.26 6.17 -26.21
CA PHE A 125 -37.80 7.53 -26.39
C PHE A 125 -37.22 8.17 -27.67
#